data_AF-A0A838E7R6-F1
#
_entry.id   AF-A0A838E7R6-F1
#
_cell.length_a   1.000
_cell.length_b   1.000
_cell.length_c   1.000
_cell.angle_alpha   90.00
_cell.angle_beta   90.00
_cell.angle_gamma   90.00
#
_symmetry.space_group_name_H-M   'P 1'
#
loop_
_entity.id
_entity.type
_entity.pdbx_description
1 polymer ?
#
loop_
_entity_poly.entity_id
_entity_poly.type
_entity_poly.pdbx_seq_one_letter_code
_entity_poly.pdbx_strand_id
1 'polypeptide(L)'
;MRDDQPPSVGAGPHTRPWPEDPRLDPELLERGDRRNVTDRYRYWTVEAIRADLAARAHPFHVAIENWQHDLNIGTVVRNANAFGAAGVHIIGRRRWNRRGAMMTDAYLGVHQHGSIERFVAWASDEDLPVVGIDNLPGAVDIRRYAL
;
A
#
# COMPACT_ATOMS: atom_id res chain seq x y z
N MET A 1 -14.13 6.20 36.81
CA MET A 1 -13.69 5.31 35.71
C MET A 1 -14.11 6.01 34.43
N ARG A 2 -13.18 6.67 33.72
CA ARG A 2 -13.50 7.28 32.43
C ARG A 2 -13.59 6.14 31.42
N ASP A 3 -14.63 6.14 30.60
CA ASP A 3 -14.76 5.21 29.47
C ASP A 3 -13.63 5.48 28.48
N ASP A 4 -12.49 4.80 28.67
CA ASP A 4 -11.41 4.70 27.68
C ASP A 4 -11.79 3.66 26.61
N GLN A 5 -13.02 3.75 26.09
CA GLN A 5 -13.38 2.99 24.90
C GLN A 5 -12.65 3.67 23.73
N PRO A 6 -11.76 2.96 22.99
CA PRO A 6 -11.10 3.55 21.84
C PRO A 6 -12.19 4.10 20.90
N PRO A 7 -11.99 5.30 20.32
CA PRO A 7 -12.99 5.89 19.43
C PRO A 7 -13.38 4.87 18.37
N SER A 8 -14.68 4.68 18.16
CA SER A 8 -15.18 3.75 17.16
C SER A 8 -14.58 4.13 15.80
N VAL A 9 -13.83 3.22 15.18
CA VAL A 9 -13.24 3.45 13.86
C VAL A 9 -14.36 3.58 12.83
N GLY A 10 -14.32 4.67 12.06
CA GLY A 10 -15.29 4.92 10.99
C GLY A 10 -16.23 6.08 11.28
N ALA A 11 -17.23 6.23 10.40
CA ALA A 11 -18.32 7.18 10.54
C ALA A 11 -19.66 6.50 10.21
N GLY A 12 -20.74 7.00 10.82
CA GLY A 12 -22.11 6.55 10.50
C GLY A 12 -22.57 7.00 9.11
N PRO A 13 -23.84 6.74 8.77
CA PRO A 13 -24.45 7.24 7.53
C PRO A 13 -24.29 8.75 7.37
N HIS A 14 -24.05 9.20 6.14
CA HIS A 14 -24.02 10.62 5.80
C HIS A 14 -25.45 11.15 5.68
N THR A 15 -25.69 12.34 6.23
CA THR A 15 -26.99 13.02 6.14
C THR A 15 -27.32 13.42 4.70
N ARG A 16 -28.61 13.37 4.35
CA ARG A 16 -29.09 13.85 3.05
C ARG A 16 -29.31 15.38 3.06
N PRO A 17 -29.20 16.09 1.92
CA PRO A 17 -28.80 15.56 0.61
C PRO A 17 -27.31 15.21 0.58
N TRP A 18 -26.95 14.15 -0.15
CA TRP A 18 -25.54 13.79 -0.31
C TRP A 18 -24.86 14.73 -1.31
N PRO A 19 -23.55 14.99 -1.16
CA PRO A 19 -22.78 15.75 -2.14
C PRO A 19 -22.76 15.06 -3.51
N GLU A 20 -22.80 15.86 -4.58
CA GLU A 20 -22.56 15.39 -5.94
C GLU A 20 -21.05 15.28 -6.19
N ASP A 21 -20.45 14.16 -5.78
CA ASP A 21 -19.04 13.86 -6.01
C ASP A 21 -18.89 12.41 -6.50
N PRO A 22 -18.36 12.18 -7.72
CA PRO A 22 -18.24 10.84 -8.30
C PRO A 22 -17.27 9.92 -7.54
N ARG A 23 -16.46 10.46 -6.62
CA ARG A 23 -15.57 9.68 -5.77
C ARG A 23 -16.32 8.99 -4.63
N LEU A 24 -17.50 9.49 -4.26
CA LEU A 24 -18.26 8.98 -3.13
C LEU A 24 -18.99 7.69 -3.51
N ASP A 25 -18.96 6.72 -2.59
CA ASP A 25 -19.67 5.46 -2.68
C ASP A 25 -21.07 5.61 -2.04
N PRO A 26 -22.17 5.47 -2.81
CA PRO A 26 -23.53 5.57 -2.28
C PRO A 26 -23.83 4.59 -1.14
N GLU A 27 -23.27 3.38 -1.16
CA GLU A 27 -23.50 2.38 -0.11
C GLU A 27 -22.85 2.81 1.20
N LEU A 28 -21.65 3.38 1.14
CA LEU A 28 -20.96 3.91 2.32
C LEU A 28 -21.64 5.15 2.88
N LEU A 29 -22.16 6.02 2.01
CA LEU A 29 -22.96 7.18 2.44
C LEU A 29 -24.26 6.73 3.14
N GLU A 30 -24.91 5.68 2.65
CA GLU A 30 -26.17 5.18 3.22
C GLU A 30 -26.00 4.41 4.52
N ARG A 31 -24.99 3.54 4.59
CA ARG A 31 -24.81 2.57 5.69
C ARG A 31 -23.76 3.00 6.72
N GLY A 32 -22.99 4.03 6.39
CA GLY A 32 -21.81 4.43 7.12
C GLY A 32 -20.56 3.69 6.63
N ASP A 33 -19.41 4.30 6.89
CA ASP A 33 -18.11 3.80 6.47
C ASP A 33 -17.29 3.41 7.70
N ARG A 34 -17.16 2.10 7.92
CA ARG A 34 -16.41 1.51 9.05
C ARG A 34 -14.94 1.25 8.75
N ARG A 35 -14.43 1.65 7.58
CA ARG A 35 -13.03 1.41 7.19
C ARG A 35 -12.08 2.24 8.04
N ASN A 36 -10.90 1.70 8.32
CA ASN A 36 -9.82 2.45 8.96
C ASN A 36 -9.05 3.30 7.94
N VAL A 37 -9.71 4.33 7.44
CA VAL A 37 -9.14 5.34 6.52
C VAL A 37 -9.16 6.70 7.21
N THR A 38 -8.30 7.62 6.77
CA THR A 38 -8.32 9.00 7.25
C THR A 38 -9.62 9.69 6.84
N ASP A 39 -10.02 10.74 7.57
CA ASP A 39 -11.30 11.43 7.34
C ASP A 39 -11.43 12.00 5.92
N ARG A 40 -10.32 12.39 5.30
CA ARG A 40 -10.28 12.84 3.89
C ARG A 40 -10.90 11.83 2.92
N TYR A 41 -10.72 10.54 3.19
CA TYR A 41 -11.15 9.44 2.33
C TYR A 41 -12.46 8.80 2.77
N ARG A 42 -13.10 9.37 3.80
CA ARG A 42 -14.35 8.84 4.31
C ARG A 42 -15.40 8.84 3.20
N TYR A 43 -16.09 7.70 3.06
CA TYR A 43 -17.09 7.45 2.02
C TYR A 43 -16.56 7.38 0.58
N TRP A 44 -15.26 7.57 0.32
CA TRP A 44 -14.73 7.43 -1.03
C TRP A 44 -14.69 5.97 -1.46
N THR A 45 -14.90 5.71 -2.75
CA THR A 45 -14.61 4.41 -3.36
C THR A 45 -13.13 4.06 -3.20
N VAL A 46 -12.80 2.77 -3.18
CA VAL A 46 -11.41 2.32 -3.09
C VAL A 46 -10.60 2.84 -4.28
N GLU A 47 -11.22 2.89 -5.46
CA GLU A 47 -10.67 3.37 -6.72
C GLU A 47 -10.30 4.85 -6.63
N ALA A 48 -11.19 5.68 -6.05
CA ALA A 48 -10.89 7.11 -5.83
C ALA A 48 -9.73 7.32 -4.87
N ILE A 49 -9.65 6.52 -3.79
CA ILE A 49 -8.54 6.57 -2.84
C ILE A 49 -7.23 6.16 -3.54
N ARG A 50 -7.24 5.06 -4.31
CA ARG A 50 -6.09 4.61 -5.10
C ARG A 50 -5.59 5.70 -6.04
N ALA A 51 -6.50 6.34 -6.78
CA ALA A 51 -6.14 7.39 -7.73
C ALA A 51 -5.51 8.61 -7.03
N ASP A 52 -6.06 9.05 -5.90
CA ASP A 52 -5.53 10.19 -5.13
C ASP A 52 -4.19 9.90 -4.44
N LEU A 53 -3.97 8.64 -4.03
CA LEU A 53 -2.67 8.19 -3.52
C LEU A 53 -1.64 8.09 -4.65
N ALA A 54 -1.99 7.47 -5.78
CA ALA A 54 -1.11 7.34 -6.94
C ALA A 54 -0.65 8.70 -7.49
N ALA A 55 -1.55 9.69 -7.55
CA ALA A 55 -1.23 11.05 -8.00
C ALA A 55 -0.21 11.79 -7.11
N ARG A 56 0.05 11.29 -5.90
CA ARG A 56 0.97 11.89 -4.92
C ARG A 56 2.08 10.94 -4.48
N ALA A 57 2.18 9.79 -5.15
CA ALA A 57 3.19 8.81 -4.83
C ALA A 57 4.59 9.39 -5.10
N HIS A 58 5.54 9.03 -4.25
CA HIS A 58 6.94 9.27 -4.50
C HIS A 58 7.44 8.26 -5.54
N PRO A 59 8.39 8.64 -6.41
CA PRO A 59 8.86 7.82 -7.53
C PRO A 59 9.82 6.72 -7.07
N PHE A 60 9.39 5.90 -6.11
CA PHE A 60 10.12 4.72 -5.66
C PHE A 60 9.17 3.54 -5.50
N HIS A 61 9.74 2.35 -5.71
CA HIS A 61 9.06 1.08 -5.58
C HIS A 61 9.78 0.23 -4.52
N VAL A 62 9.04 -0.69 -3.89
CA VAL A 62 9.62 -1.65 -2.94
C VAL A 62 9.46 -3.05 -3.47
N ALA A 63 10.55 -3.82 -3.56
CA ALA A 63 10.53 -5.20 -4.02
C ALA A 63 10.85 -6.18 -2.88
N ILE A 64 10.17 -7.32 -2.85
CA ILE A 64 10.33 -8.37 -1.84
C ILE A 64 10.39 -9.74 -2.50
N GLU A 65 11.41 -10.52 -2.17
CA GLU A 65 11.56 -11.91 -2.60
C GLU A 65 10.75 -12.86 -1.71
N ASN A 66 9.78 -13.58 -2.29
CA ASN A 66 8.90 -14.49 -1.57
C ASN A 66 9.30 -15.96 -1.78
N TRP A 67 10.49 -16.34 -1.30
CA TRP A 67 11.04 -17.68 -1.55
C TRP A 67 10.71 -18.68 -0.42
N GLN A 68 10.70 -18.21 0.85
CA GLN A 68 10.52 -19.07 2.04
C GLN A 68 9.27 -18.74 2.88
N HIS A 69 8.17 -18.33 2.24
CA HIS A 69 6.95 -17.91 2.95
C HIS A 69 7.21 -16.79 3.96
N ASP A 70 7.76 -15.68 3.47
CA ASP A 70 8.08 -14.55 4.32
C ASP A 70 6.79 -13.99 4.96
N LEU A 71 6.74 -14.06 6.30
CA LEU A 71 5.62 -13.61 7.10
C LEU A 71 5.55 -12.07 7.18
N ASN A 72 6.62 -11.37 6.80
CA ASN A 72 6.77 -9.93 6.93
C ASN A 72 6.28 -9.15 5.70
N ILE A 73 5.95 -9.82 4.58
CA ILE A 73 5.52 -9.16 3.34
C ILE A 73 4.37 -8.18 3.60
N GLY A 74 3.40 -8.56 4.44
CA GLY A 74 2.31 -7.66 4.82
C GLY A 74 2.78 -6.38 5.50
N THR A 75 3.73 -6.48 6.44
CA THR A 75 4.29 -5.31 7.11
C THR A 75 5.06 -4.41 6.13
N VAL A 76 5.80 -5.00 5.18
CA VAL A 76 6.49 -4.24 4.13
C VAL A 76 5.49 -3.48 3.25
N VAL A 77 4.40 -4.13 2.81
CA VAL A 77 3.34 -3.48 2.04
C VAL A 77 2.70 -2.33 2.81
N ARG A 78 2.43 -2.52 4.10
CA ARG A 78 1.89 -1.47 4.97
C ARG A 78 2.83 -0.27 5.07
N ASN A 79 4.12 -0.52 5.25
CA ASN A 79 5.13 0.53 5.31
C ASN A 79 5.24 1.25 3.97
N ALA A 80 5.28 0.53 2.86
CA ALA A 80 5.33 1.13 1.52
C ALA A 80 4.13 2.07 1.28
N ASN A 81 2.92 1.66 1.67
CA ASN A 81 1.73 2.52 1.60
C ASN A 81 1.87 3.75 2.51
N ALA A 82 2.40 3.59 3.73
CA ALA A 82 2.58 4.69 4.67
C ALA A 82 3.63 5.72 4.20
N PHE A 83 4.67 5.28 3.50
CA PHE A 83 5.70 6.14 2.90
C PHE A 83 5.33 6.65 1.51
N GLY A 84 4.14 6.32 0.99
CA GLY A 84 3.69 6.80 -0.32
C GLY A 84 4.51 6.26 -1.49
N ALA A 85 4.91 4.98 -1.43
CA ALA A 85 5.56 4.31 -2.56
C ALA A 85 4.63 4.29 -3.80
N ALA A 86 5.21 4.32 -5.00
CA ALA A 86 4.47 4.16 -6.25
C ALA A 86 3.94 2.74 -6.45
N GLY A 87 4.61 1.73 -5.88
CA GLY A 87 4.14 0.35 -5.92
C GLY A 87 5.01 -0.62 -5.14
N VAL A 88 4.49 -1.84 -4.96
CA VAL A 88 5.19 -2.96 -4.34
C VAL A 88 5.28 -4.14 -5.31
N HIS A 89 6.43 -4.80 -5.32
CA HIS A 89 6.77 -5.90 -6.21
C HIS A 89 7.00 -7.17 -5.38
N ILE A 90 6.18 -8.19 -5.60
CA ILE A 90 6.36 -9.51 -4.99
C ILE A 90 7.01 -10.42 -6.02
N ILE A 91 8.20 -10.93 -5.70
CA ILE A 91 9.04 -11.71 -6.62
C ILE A 91 9.01 -13.18 -6.22
N GLY A 92 8.81 -14.07 -7.20
CA GLY A 92 8.73 -15.52 -7.00
C GLY A 92 7.31 -15.99 -6.71
N ARG A 93 7.05 -16.50 -5.50
CA ARG A 93 5.75 -17.12 -5.19
C ARG A 93 4.63 -16.07 -5.19
N ARG A 94 3.57 -16.35 -5.95
CA ARG A 94 2.41 -15.46 -6.11
C ARG A 94 1.57 -15.30 -4.84
N ARG A 95 1.49 -16.34 -4.01
CA ARG A 95 0.71 -16.32 -2.77
C ARG A 95 1.58 -15.82 -1.63
N TRP A 96 1.12 -14.77 -0.96
CA TRP A 96 1.78 -14.17 0.20
C TRP A 96 0.74 -13.84 1.29
N ASN A 97 1.20 -13.72 2.53
CA ASN A 97 0.33 -13.47 3.68
C ASN A 97 -0.02 -11.97 3.79
N ARG A 98 -1.27 -11.62 3.48
CA ARG A 98 -1.75 -10.23 3.50
C ARG A 98 -2.18 -9.71 4.86
N ARG A 99 -2.23 -10.57 5.89
CA ARG A 99 -2.73 -10.19 7.22
C ARG A 99 -1.98 -8.98 7.81
N GLY A 100 -0.65 -8.96 7.65
CA GLY A 100 0.19 -7.86 8.12
C GLY A 100 0.00 -6.53 7.36
N ALA A 101 -0.59 -6.57 6.15
CA ALA A 101 -0.86 -5.38 5.37
C ALA A 101 -2.00 -4.54 5.95
N MET A 102 -2.84 -5.12 6.81
CA MET A 102 -3.99 -4.42 7.41
C MET A 102 -4.86 -3.74 6.35
N MET A 103 -5.14 -4.44 5.25
CA MET A 103 -5.91 -3.97 4.08
C MET A 103 -5.26 -2.84 3.27
N THR A 104 -4.04 -2.40 3.58
CA THR A 104 -3.36 -1.36 2.79
C THR A 104 -3.00 -1.82 1.37
N ASP A 105 -2.92 -3.14 1.14
CA ASP A 105 -2.79 -3.73 -0.20
C ASP A 105 -4.01 -3.41 -1.09
N ALA A 106 -5.15 -3.04 -0.51
CA ALA A 106 -6.31 -2.57 -1.24
C ALA A 106 -6.13 -1.15 -1.79
N TYR A 107 -5.12 -0.37 -1.38
CA TYR A 107 -4.93 1.02 -1.80
C TYR A 107 -3.61 1.28 -2.54
N LEU A 108 -2.71 0.31 -2.58
CA LEU A 108 -1.40 0.38 -3.23
C LEU A 108 -1.32 -0.58 -4.43
N GLY A 109 -0.57 -0.20 -5.47
CA GLY A 109 -0.27 -1.10 -6.58
C GLY A 109 0.61 -2.27 -6.14
N VAL A 110 0.14 -3.51 -6.30
CA VAL A 110 0.89 -4.73 -5.99
C VAL A 110 1.15 -5.51 -7.28
N HIS A 111 2.41 -5.52 -7.71
CA HIS A 111 2.90 -6.21 -8.88
C HIS A 111 3.45 -7.59 -8.49
N GLN A 112 3.28 -8.57 -9.36
CA GLN A 112 3.70 -9.95 -9.14
C GLN A 112 4.64 -10.38 -10.25
N HIS A 113 5.86 -10.75 -9.89
CA HIS A 113 6.90 -11.19 -10.81
C HIS A 113 7.20 -12.66 -10.55
N GLY A 114 7.20 -13.49 -11.59
CA GLY A 114 7.45 -14.93 -11.43
C GLY A 114 8.90 -15.27 -11.08
N SER A 115 9.84 -14.36 -11.34
CA SER A 115 11.26 -14.53 -11.07
C SER A 115 11.95 -13.16 -10.94
N ILE A 116 13.20 -13.16 -10.47
CA ILE A 116 14.00 -11.94 -10.33
C ILE A 116 14.31 -11.30 -11.69
N GLU A 117 14.54 -12.11 -12.72
CA GLU A 117 14.84 -11.63 -14.08
C GLU A 117 13.66 -10.86 -14.66
N ARG A 118 12.42 -11.30 -14.38
CA ARG A 118 11.20 -10.58 -14.80
C ARG A 118 11.05 -9.25 -14.08
N PHE A 119 11.40 -9.19 -12.80
CA PHE A 119 11.38 -7.95 -12.05
C PHE A 119 12.44 -6.97 -12.57
N VAL A 120 13.67 -7.43 -12.81
CA VAL A 120 14.75 -6.59 -13.35
C VAL A 120 14.41 -6.08 -14.74
N ALA A 121 13.81 -6.91 -15.60
CA ALA A 121 13.32 -6.47 -16.90
C ALA A 121 12.28 -5.35 -16.78
N TRP A 122 11.29 -5.52 -15.88
CA TRP A 122 10.30 -4.47 -15.62
C TRP A 122 10.96 -3.17 -15.11
N ALA A 123 11.89 -3.26 -14.17
CA ALA A 123 12.56 -2.08 -13.63
C ALA A 123 13.37 -1.36 -14.73
N SER A 124 14.02 -2.11 -15.62
CA SER A 124 14.73 -1.56 -16.77
C SER A 124 13.79 -0.88 -17.78
N ASP A 125 12.62 -1.46 -18.05
CA ASP A 125 11.63 -0.87 -18.97
C ASP A 125 11.06 0.45 -18.42
N GLU A 126 11.00 0.59 -17.10
CA GLU A 126 10.54 1.79 -16.39
C GLU A 126 11.68 2.79 -16.06
N ASP A 127 12.91 2.52 -16.51
CA ASP A 127 14.11 3.33 -16.21
C ASP A 127 14.38 3.52 -14.71
N LEU A 128 14.16 2.47 -13.92
CA LEU A 128 14.33 2.46 -12.47
C LEU A 128 15.61 1.73 -12.04
N PRO A 129 16.51 2.38 -11.28
CA PRO A 129 17.67 1.72 -10.71
C PRO A 129 17.24 0.71 -9.63
N VAL A 130 17.81 -0.49 -9.68
CA VAL A 130 17.56 -1.54 -8.68
C VAL A 130 18.65 -1.48 -7.61
N VAL A 131 18.23 -1.22 -6.37
CA VAL A 131 19.12 -1.22 -5.19
C VAL A 131 18.83 -2.44 -4.33
N GLY A 132 19.80 -3.34 -4.21
CA GLY A 132 19.73 -4.49 -3.31
C GLY A 132 19.98 -4.09 -1.85
N ILE A 133 19.11 -4.55 -0.94
CA ILE A 133 19.25 -4.32 0.50
C ILE A 133 19.54 -5.66 1.17
N ASP A 134 20.79 -5.86 1.59
CA ASP A 134 21.25 -7.10 2.20
C ASP A 134 22.43 -6.84 3.17
N ASN A 135 22.81 -7.85 3.95
CA ASN A 135 23.98 -7.87 4.82
C ASN A 135 25.10 -8.80 4.31
N LEU A 136 25.04 -9.18 3.03
CA LEU A 136 26.06 -10.01 2.37
C LEU A 136 27.42 -9.31 2.24
N PRO A 137 28.52 -10.08 2.11
CA PRO A 137 29.83 -9.52 1.81
C PRO A 137 29.80 -8.64 0.56
N GLY A 138 30.40 -7.44 0.65
CA GLY A 138 30.39 -6.44 -0.42
C GLY A 138 29.26 -5.41 -0.33
N ALA A 139 28.30 -5.59 0.59
CA ALA A 139 27.33 -4.56 0.90
C ALA A 139 28.00 -3.28 1.45
N VAL A 140 27.44 -2.13 1.08
CA VAL A 140 27.90 -0.82 1.54
C VAL A 140 26.91 -0.22 2.54
N ASP A 141 27.40 0.63 3.45
CA ASP A 141 26.56 1.30 4.45
C ASP A 141 25.53 2.22 3.76
N ILE A 142 24.25 1.97 4.01
CA ILE A 142 23.13 2.72 3.43
C ILE A 142 23.22 4.23 3.70
N ARG A 143 23.84 4.64 4.81
CA ARG A 143 24.02 6.07 5.16
C ARG A 143 24.99 6.80 4.24
N ARG A 144 25.75 6.06 3.43
CA ARG A 144 26.79 6.59 2.54
C ARG A 144 26.48 6.33 1.07
N TYR A 145 25.37 5.65 0.77
CA TYR A 145 24.98 5.36 -0.59
C TYR A 145 24.34 6.59 -1.22
N ALA A 146 24.87 7.04 -2.37
CA ALA A 146 24.29 8.09 -3.18
C ALA A 146 23.56 7.45 -4.37
N LEU A 147 22.32 7.88 -4.60
CA LEU A 147 21.55 7.58 -5.81
C LEU A 147 21.88 8.58 -6.91
#